data_AF-A0A2V7JUS1-F1
#
_entry.id   AF-A0A2V7JUS1-F1
#
_cell.length_a   1.000
_cell.length_b   1.000
_cell.length_c   1.000
_cell.angle_alpha   90.00
_cell.angle_beta   90.00
_cell.angle_gamma   90.00
#
_symmetry.space_group_name_H-M   'P 1'
#
loop_
_entity.id
_entity.type
_entity.pdbx_description
1 polymer ?
#
loop_
_entity_poly.entity_id
_entity_poly.type
_entity_poly.pdbx_seq_one_letter_code
_entity_poly.pdbx_strand_id
1 'polypeptide(L)' 'MKVSTNRKSTVDEGSLDQYLRDISVFPLISREMEVELAKRIRQNDQDALDTLVRSNLRFVVSVAKKYQNQGVSLSDL' A
#
# COMPACT_ATOMS: atom_id res chain seq x y z
N MET A 1 27.52 21.08 -18.38
CA MET A 1 26.38 20.15 -18.58
C MET A 1 26.81 18.73 -18.18
N LYS A 2 25.82 17.95 -17.71
CA LYS A 2 25.83 16.52 -17.32
C LYS A 2 25.83 16.27 -15.81
N VAL A 3 24.64 16.40 -15.23
CA VAL A 3 24.25 15.77 -13.96
C VAL A 3 23.95 14.30 -14.29
N SER A 4 24.77 13.39 -13.78
CA SER A 4 24.57 11.95 -13.93
C SER A 4 23.60 11.44 -12.85
N THR A 5 22.31 11.38 -13.20
CA THR A 5 21.27 10.71 -12.41
C THR A 5 21.09 9.27 -12.90
N ASN A 6 21.76 8.27 -12.31
CA ASN A 6 21.38 6.87 -12.57
C ASN A 6 21.86 5.84 -11.52
N ARG A 7 21.80 6.14 -10.21
CA ARG A 7 22.23 5.21 -9.15
C ARG A 7 21.14 4.82 -8.13
N LYS A 8 19.85 4.99 -8.46
CA LYS A 8 18.74 4.75 -7.50
C LYS A 8 17.80 3.59 -7.85
N SER A 9 17.94 2.96 -9.02
CA SER A 9 16.89 2.10 -9.59
C SER A 9 16.87 0.65 -9.11
N THR A 10 18.00 0.02 -8.81
CA THR A 10 18.03 -1.46 -8.59
C THR A 10 17.70 -1.91 -7.17
N VAL A 11 17.92 -1.05 -6.16
CA VAL A 11 17.63 -1.36 -4.75
C VAL A 11 16.15 -1.10 -4.42
N ASP A 12 15.56 -0.08 -5.04
CA ASP A 12 14.18 0.34 -4.81
C ASP A 12 13.17 -0.70 -5.35
N GLU A 13 13.41 -1.25 -6.55
CA GLU A 13 12.58 -2.30 -7.15
C GLU A 13 12.53 -3.58 -6.30
N GLY A 14 13.67 -4.04 -5.77
CA GLY A 14 13.71 -5.22 -4.91
C GLY A 14 12.95 -5.05 -3.58
N SER A 15 12.93 -3.82 -3.06
CA SER A 15 12.19 -3.49 -1.83
C SER A 15 10.68 -3.40 -2.06
N LEU A 16 10.26 -2.86 -3.22
CA LEU A 16 8.86 -2.76 -3.61
C LEU A 16 8.26 -4.15 -3.85
N ASP A 17 8.98 -5.03 -4.55
CA ASP A 17 8.52 -6.40 -4.78
C ASP A 17 8.32 -7.18 -3.48
N GLN A 18 9.17 -6.97 -2.49
CA GLN A 18 8.98 -7.57 -1.17
C GLN A 18 7.73 -7.00 -0.47
N TYR A 19 7.56 -5.69 -0.48
CA TYR A 19 6.37 -5.04 0.07
C TYR A 19 5.07 -5.57 -0.59
N LEU A 20 5.07 -5.72 -1.91
CA LEU A 20 3.92 -6.27 -2.64
C LEU A 20 3.60 -7.71 -2.24
N ARG A 21 4.62 -8.54 -1.99
CA ARG A 21 4.44 -9.89 -1.44
C ARG A 21 3.86 -9.84 -0.03
N ASP A 22 4.40 -8.98 0.83
CA ASP A 22 3.99 -8.87 2.23
C ASP A 22 2.52 -8.43 2.36
N ILE A 23 2.06 -7.48 1.55
CA ILE A 23 0.65 -7.04 1.61
C ILE A 23 -0.31 -8.02 0.93
N SER A 24 0.19 -8.93 0.08
CA SER A 24 -0.66 -9.86 -0.67
C SER A 24 -1.33 -10.89 0.24
N VAL A 25 -0.75 -11.16 1.41
CA VAL A 25 -1.23 -12.17 2.37
C VAL A 25 -2.45 -11.70 3.17
N PHE A 26 -2.70 -10.39 3.24
CA PHE A 26 -3.82 -9.87 4.01
C PHE A 26 -5.14 -10.22 3.32
N PRO A 27 -6.10 -10.82 4.06
CA PRO A 27 -7.38 -11.21 3.50
C PRO A 27 -8.23 -9.98 3.15
N LEU A 28 -9.05 -10.12 2.11
CA LEU A 28 -10.12 -9.18 1.82
C LEU A 28 -11.18 -9.26 2.91
N ILE A 29 -11.77 -8.12 3.22
CA ILE A 29 -12.78 -8.00 4.27
C ILE A 29 -14.14 -7.80 3.63
N SER A 30 -15.18 -8.34 4.28
CA SER A 30 -16.55 -8.09 3.83
C SER A 30 -17.01 -6.71 4.27
N ARG A 31 -18.09 -6.23 3.65
CA ARG A 31 -18.71 -4.94 3.99
C ARG A 31 -19.20 -4.90 5.43
N GLU A 32 -19.70 -6.03 5.93
CA GLU A 32 -20.17 -6.16 7.31
C GLU A 32 -19.00 -6.00 8.29
N MET A 33 -17.85 -6.58 7.95
CA MET A 33 -16.64 -6.49 8.77
C MET A 33 -16.05 -5.07 8.75
N GLU A 34 -16.10 -4.36 7.63
CA GLU A 34 -15.74 -2.93 7.58
C GLU A 34 -16.56 -2.09 8.55
N VAL A 35 -17.88 -2.34 8.62
CA VAL A 35 -18.77 -1.63 9.54
C VAL A 35 -18.43 -1.94 11.00
N GLU A 36 -18.07 -3.18 11.31
CA GLU A 36 -17.63 -3.58 12.64
C GLU A 36 -16.31 -2.90 13.04
N LEU A 37 -15.30 -2.98 12.17
CA LEU A 37 -14.00 -2.34 12.39
C LEU A 37 -14.17 -0.83 12.57
N ALA A 38 -14.99 -0.16 11.75
CA ALA A 38 -15.27 1.26 11.88
C ALA A 38 -15.93 1.64 13.23
N LYS A 39 -16.80 0.77 13.78
CA LYS A 39 -17.38 0.97 15.12
C LYS A 39 -16.30 0.90 16.21
N ARG A 40 -15.41 -0.08 16.12
CA ARG A 40 -14.29 -0.28 17.06
C ARG A 40 -13.26 0.85 16.99
N ILE A 41 -12.92 1.31 15.78
CA ILE A 41 -12.01 2.46 15.58
C ILE A 41 -12.53 3.72 16.28
N ARG A 42 -13.84 3.97 16.25
CA ARG A 42 -14.44 5.10 16.98
C ARG A 42 -14.28 5.01 18.50
N GLN A 43 -13.98 3.83 19.03
CA GLN A 43 -13.69 3.57 20.44
C GLN A 43 -12.18 3.58 20.73
N ASN A 44 -11.35 4.09 19.81
CA ASN A 44 -9.88 4.12 19.86
C ASN A 44 -9.21 2.72 19.82
N ASP A 45 -9.86 1.74 19.21
CA ASP A 45 -9.26 0.43 18.95
C ASP A 45 -8.25 0.52 17.79
N GLN A 46 -6.96 0.50 18.13
CA GLN A 46 -5.87 0.59 17.15
C GLN A 46 -5.72 -0.70 16.34
N ASP A 47 -6.01 -1.87 16.91
CA ASP A 47 -5.92 -3.14 16.19
C ASP A 47 -6.99 -3.21 15.08
N ALA A 48 -8.17 -2.64 15.34
CA ALA A 48 -9.21 -2.51 14.34
C ALA A 48 -8.80 -1.58 13.19
N LEU A 49 -8.10 -0.47 13.50
CA LEU A 49 -7.55 0.44 12.49
C LEU A 49 -6.51 -0.26 11.63
N ASP A 50 -5.54 -0.93 12.27
CA ASP A 50 -4.47 -1.67 11.61
C ASP A 50 -5.04 -2.75 10.68
N THR A 51 -6.04 -3.50 11.15
CA THR A 51 -6.72 -4.52 10.35
C THR A 51 -7.39 -3.90 9.13
N LEU A 52 -8.16 -2.83 9.32
CA LEU A 52 -8.86 -2.15 8.23
C LEU A 52 -7.88 -1.62 7.18
N VAL A 53 -6.78 -1.00 7.61
CA VAL A 53 -5.74 -0.46 6.71
C VAL A 53 -5.06 -1.58 5.94
N ARG A 54 -4.54 -2.61 6.62
CA ARG A 54 -3.79 -3.71 6.00
C ARG A 54 -4.59 -4.45 4.95
N SER A 55 -5.87 -4.73 5.23
CA SER A 55 -6.76 -5.38 4.28
C SER A 55 -7.05 -4.55 3.03
N ASN A 56 -6.87 -3.24 3.07
CA ASN A 56 -7.09 -2.33 1.95
C ASN A 56 -5.81 -1.96 1.19
N LEU A 57 -4.62 -2.38 1.63
CA LEU A 57 -3.35 -2.03 0.96
C LEU A 57 -3.30 -2.51 -0.51
N ARG A 58 -3.84 -3.70 -0.79
CA ARG A 58 -3.94 -4.21 -2.17
C ARG A 58 -4.78 -3.32 -3.07
N PHE A 59 -5.85 -2.72 -2.53
CA PHE A 59 -6.68 -1.78 -3.26
C PHE A 59 -5.94 -0.48 -3.55
N VAL A 60 -5.25 0.09 -2.55
CA VAL A 60 -4.42 1.30 -2.71
C VAL A 60 -3.40 1.09 -3.83
N VAL A 61 -2.66 -0.01 -3.81
CA VAL A 61 -1.70 -0.35 -4.87
C VAL A 61 -2.37 -0.48 -6.24
N SER A 62 -3.57 -1.07 -6.31
CA SER A 62 -4.31 -1.19 -7.57
C SER A 62 -4.73 0.17 -8.15
N VAL A 63 -4.97 1.16 -7.30
CA VAL A 63 -5.26 2.54 -7.70
C VAL A 63 -3.97 3.25 -8.10
N ALA A 64 -2.91 3.16 -7.29
CA ALA A 64 -1.59 3.74 -7.58
C ALA A 64 -1.01 3.26 -8.92
N LYS A 65 -1.17 1.97 -9.24
CA LYS A 65 -0.77 1.41 -10.54
C LYS A 65 -1.38 2.12 -11.75
N LYS A 66 -2.57 2.72 -11.63
CA LYS A 66 -3.20 3.48 -12.72
C LYS A 66 -2.49 4.81 -13.03
N TYR A 67 -1.68 5.31 -12.09
CA TYR A 67 -0.90 6.53 -12.23
C TYR A 67 0.57 6.26 -12.56
N GLN A 68 0.94 5.01 -12.84
CA GLN A 68 2.28 4.68 -13.33
C GLN A 68 2.58 5.42 -14.64
N ASN A 69 3.85 5.73 -14.87
CA ASN A 69 4.37 6.46 -16.04
C ASN A 69 3.99 7.95 -16.11
N GLN A 70 3.50 8.54 -15.01
CA GLN A 70 3.26 9.99 -14.90
C GLN A 70 4.44 10.78 -14.32
N GLY A 71 5.64 10.18 -14.31
CA GLY A 71 6.87 10.83 -13.83
C GLY A 71 7.19 10.61 -12.34
N VAL A 72 6.38 9.82 -11.62
CA VAL A 72 6.61 9.39 -10.23
C VAL A 72 6.72 7.86 -10.21
N SER A 73 7.63 7.30 -9.41
CA SER A 73 7.79 5.85 -9.26
C SER A 73 6.64 5.26 -8.45
N LEU A 74 6.35 3.97 -8.65
CA LEU A 74 5.29 3.30 -7.89
C LEU A 74 5.59 3.22 -6.38
N SER A 75 6.86 3.23 -5.99
CA SER A 75 7.29 3.29 -4.58
C SER A 75 6.92 4.60 -3.89
N ASP A 76 6.78 5.70 -4.65
CA ASP A 76 6.46 7.03 -4.15
C ASP A 76 4.95 7.38 -4.24
N LEU A 77 4.16 6.55 -4.94
CA LEU A 77 2.70 6.72 -5.15
C LEU A 77 1.87 6.06 -4.05
#